data_AF-A0A8K1FTC3-F1
#
_entry.id   AF-A0A8K1FTC3-F1
#
_cell.length_a   1.000
_cell.length_b   1.000
_cell.length_c   1.000
_cell.angle_alpha   90.00
_cell.angle_beta   90.00
_cell.angle_gamma   90.00
#
_symmetry.space_group_name_H-M   'P 1'
#
loop_
_entity.id
_entity.type
_entity.pdbx_description
1 polymer ?
#
loop_
_entity_poly.entity_id
_entity_poly.type
_entity_poly.pdbx_seq_one_letter_code
_entity_poly.pdbx_strand_id
1 'polypeptide(L)' 'MKEREVEAKRLVGKKNVRGKVYEYEYYTLPLNLYLPKSMVEKFGKKYMLQVDEDSGTITIKPKSS' A
#
# COMPACT_ATOMS: atom_id res chain seq x y z
N MET A 1 16.78 -12.93 2.83
CA MET A 1 15.79 -11.91 3.22
C MET A 1 16.27 -10.52 2.82
N LYS A 2 15.51 -9.80 1.98
CA LYS A 2 15.81 -8.43 1.53
C LYS A 2 14.87 -7.43 2.18
N GLU A 3 15.39 -6.33 2.71
CA GLU A 3 14.61 -5.29 3.36
C GLU A 3 14.76 -3.95 2.65
N ARG A 4 13.68 -3.17 2.56
CA ARG A 4 13.73 -1.80 2.05
C ARG A 4 12.65 -0.93 2.66
N GLU A 5 13.02 0.33 2.90
CA GLU A 5 12.07 1.38 3.24
C GLU A 5 11.36 1.88 2.00
N VAL A 6 10.05 2.06 2.14
CA VAL A 6 9.19 2.52 1.06
C VAL A 6 8.14 3.47 1.60
N GLU A 7 7.66 4.35 0.71
CA GLU A 7 6.56 5.25 1.01
C GLU A 7 5.32 4.88 0.20
N ALA A 8 4.18 4.80 0.89
CA ALA A 8 2.89 4.53 0.30
C ALA A 8 2.45 5.68 -0.61
N LYS A 9 2.26 5.38 -1.89
CA LYS A 9 1.76 6.33 -2.89
C LYS A 9 0.24 6.28 -2.95
N ARG A 10 -0.40 7.45 -2.88
CA ARG A 10 -1.85 7.60 -3.03
C ARG A 10 -2.25 7.45 -4.50
N LEU A 11 -3.28 6.66 -4.77
CA LEU A 11 -3.94 6.51 -6.07
C LEU A 11 -5.42 6.81 -5.90
N VAL A 12 -5.96 7.59 -6.82
CA VAL A 12 -7.40 7.88 -6.89
C VAL A 12 -7.94 7.27 -8.17
N GLY A 13 -8.69 6.17 -8.02
CA GLY A 13 -9.44 5.56 -9.11
C GLY A 13 -10.80 6.23 -9.24
N LYS A 14 -11.24 6.47 -10.48
CA LYS A 14 -12.60 6.95 -10.75
C LYS A 14 -13.36 5.89 -11.53
N LYS A 15 -14.53 5.49 -11.05
CA LYS A 15 -15.42 4.55 -11.75
C LYS A 15 -16.75 5.23 -12.03
N ASN A 16 -17.12 5.31 -13.30
CA ASN A 16 -18.45 5.76 -13.69
C ASN A 16 -19.42 4.57 -13.66
N VAL A 17 -20.49 4.68 -12.89
CA VAL A 17 -21.56 3.68 -12.82
C VAL A 17 -22.88 4.41 -13.00
N ARG A 18 -23.55 4.17 -14.14
CA ARG A 18 -24.86 4.76 -14.48
C ARG A 18 -24.90 6.30 -14.35
N GLY A 19 -23.83 6.97 -14.80
CA GLY A 19 -23.72 8.43 -14.75
C GLY A 19 -23.26 9.00 -13.40
N LYS A 20 -23.10 8.17 -12.37
CA LYS A 20 -22.47 8.56 -11.08
C LYS A 20 -20.99 8.20 -11.09
N VAL A 21 -20.14 9.17 -10.75
CA VAL A 21 -18.70 8.95 -10.61
C VAL A 21 -18.40 8.58 -9.16
N TYR A 22 -17.86 7.39 -8.96
CA TYR A 22 -17.37 6.91 -7.67
C TYR A 22 -15.86 7.08 -7.64
N GLU A 23 -15.35 7.78 -6.65
CA GLU A 23 -13.91 7.89 -6.39
C GLU A 23 -13.51 6.88 -5.32
N TYR A 24 -12.45 6.14 -5.60
CA TYR A 24 -11.85 5.22 -4.67
C TYR A 24 -10.41 5.63 -4.41
N GLU A 25 -10.05 5.68 -3.14
CA GLU A 25 -8.71 6.01 -2.72
C GLU A 25 -8.01 4.74 -2.23
N TYR A 26 -6.89 4.42 -2.88
CA TYR A 26 -6.02 3.32 -2.50
C TYR A 26 -4.61 3.83 -2.30
N TYR A 27 -3.80 3.08 -1.57
CA TYR A 27 -2.37 3.32 -1.51
C TYR A 27 -1.62 2.14 -2.10
N THR A 28 -0.46 2.40 -2.69
CA THR A 28 0.40 1.34 -3.24
C THR A 28 1.82 1.44 -2.74
N LEU A 29 2.44 0.28 -2.54
CA LEU A 29 3.87 0.10 -2.35
C LEU A 29 4.48 -0.52 -3.63
N PRO A 30 5.83 -0.54 -3.76
CA PRO A 30 6.50 -1.29 -4.83
C PRO A 30 6.03 -2.74 -4.92
N LEU A 31 6.20 -3.35 -6.09
CA LEU A 31 5.64 -4.67 -6.44
C LEU A 31 4.11 -4.66 -6.58
N ASN A 32 3.50 -3.49 -6.80
CA ASN A 32 2.05 -3.32 -6.95
C ASN A 32 1.23 -3.85 -5.76
N LEU A 33 1.79 -3.71 -4.55
CA LEU A 33 1.11 -4.10 -3.31
C LEU A 33 0.16 -2.98 -2.90
N TYR A 34 -1.13 -3.29 -2.78
CA TYR A 34 -2.15 -2.33 -2.37
C TYR A 34 -2.34 -2.33 -0.85
N LEU A 35 -2.43 -1.13 -0.28
CA LEU A 35 -2.75 -0.91 1.12
C LEU A 35 -4.16 -0.30 1.24
N PRO A 36 -4.99 -0.79 2.18
CA PRO A 36 -6.21 -0.12 2.56
C PRO A 36 -5.95 1.29 3.08
N LYS A 37 -6.82 2.24 2.74
CA LYS A 37 -6.74 3.62 3.24
C LYS A 37 -6.66 3.68 4.77
N SER A 38 -7.47 2.88 5.47
CA SER A 38 -7.50 2.83 6.94
C SER A 38 -6.17 2.41 7.56
N MET A 39 -5.36 1.60 6.88
CA MET A 39 -4.02 1.22 7.36
C MET A 39 -3.05 2.39 7.29
N VAL A 40 -3.10 3.15 6.20
CA VAL A 40 -2.23 4.33 6.01
C VAL A 40 -2.63 5.48 6.94
N GLU A 41 -3.93 5.66 7.16
CA GLU A 41 -4.44 6.66 8.12
C GLU A 41 -4.00 6.34 9.55
N LYS A 42 -3.98 5.06 9.94
CA LYS A 42 -3.61 4.64 11.28
C LYS A 42 -2.11 4.65 11.54
N PHE A 43 -1.30 4.24 10.56
CA PHE A 43 0.11 3.96 10.76
C PHE A 43 1.07 4.87 9.97
N GLY A 44 0.54 5.83 9.22
CA GLY A 44 1.32 6.70 8.35
C GLY A 44 1.71 6.04 7.02
N LYS A 45 2.56 6.72 6.26
CA LYS A 45 2.92 6.32 4.88
C LYS A 45 4.23 5.56 4.76
N LYS A 46 5.05 5.53 5.82
CA LYS A 46 6.38 4.90 5.79
C LYS A 46 6.28 3.45 6.23
N TYR A 47 6.75 2.54 5.38
CA TYR A 47 6.73 1.11 5.64
C TYR A 47 8.09 0.47 5.37
N MET A 48 8.37 -0.62 6.06
CA MET A 48 9.43 -1.57 5.75
C MET A 48 8.84 -2.75 4.98
N LEU A 49 9.34 -2.99 3.78
CA LEU A 49 9.06 -4.22 3.02
C LEU A 49 10.17 -5.22 3.25
N GLN A 50 9.80 -6.40 3.72
CA GLN A 50 10.69 -7.56 3.84
C GLN A 50 10.27 -8.61 2.81
N VAL A 51 11.18 -9.04 1.95
CA VAL A 51 10.96 -10.12 0.99
C VAL A 51 11.86 -11.29 1.37
N ASP A 52 11.22 -12.41 1.69
CA ASP A 52 11.87 -13.70 1.88
C ASP A 52 11.70 -14.53 0.61
N GLU A 53 12.79 -14.69 -0.13
CA GLU A 53 12.82 -15.42 -1.40
C GLU A 53 12.78 -16.95 -1.17
N ASP A 54 13.20 -17.43 0.01
CA ASP A 54 13.23 -18.86 0.33
C ASP A 54 11.82 -19.37 0.65
N SER A 55 11.04 -18.59 1.41
CA SER A 55 9.64 -18.92 1.73
C SER A 55 8.61 -18.34 0.77
N GLY A 56 9.03 -17.39 -0.08
CA GLY A 56 8.12 -16.62 -0.95
C GLY A 56 7.25 -15.61 -0.18
N THR A 57 7.61 -15.26 1.05
CA THR A 57 6.80 -14.39 1.92
C THR A 57 7.18 -12.92 1.73
N ILE A 58 6.18 -12.06 1.57
CA ILE A 58 6.34 -10.60 1.65
C ILE A 58 5.69 -10.11 2.93
N THR A 59 6.47 -9.43 3.77
CA THR A 59 5.99 -8.82 5.02
C THR A 59 6.04 -7.31 4.93
N ILE A 60 4.95 -6.65 5.31
CA ILE A 60 4.81 -5.19 5.31
C ILE A 60 4.67 -4.71 6.76
N LYS A 61 5.62 -3.92 7.25
CA LYS A 61 5.59 -3.38 8.62
C LYS A 61 5.53 -1.86 8.58
N PRO A 62 4.62 -1.20 9.30
CA PRO A 62 4.68 0.25 9.43
C PRO A 62 5.96 0.65 10.16
N LYS A 63 6.59 1.73 9.70
CA LYS A 63 7.66 2.36 10.47
C LYS A 63 6.94 3.27 11.48
N SER A 64 6.90 2.87 12.74
CA SER A 64 6.37 3.76 13.79
C SER A 64 7.09 5.10 13.68
N SER A 65 6.32 6.18 13.61
CA SER A 65 6.83 7.56 13.64
C SER A 65 7.50 7.86 14.97
#